data_AF-A0A8W8IRK0-F1
#
_entry.id   AF-A0A8W8IRK0-F1
#
_cell.length_a   1.000
_cell.length_b   1.000
_cell.length_c   1.000
_cell.angle_alpha   90.00
_cell.angle_beta   90.00
_cell.angle_gamma   90.00
#
_symmetry.space_group_name_H-M   'P 1'
#
loop_
_entity.id
_entity.type
_entity.pdbx_description
1 polymer ?
#
loop_
_entity_poly.entity_id
_entity_poly.type
_entity_poly.pdbx_seq_one_letter_code
_entity_poly.pdbx_strand_id
1 'polypeptide(L)'
;MTSSGHGFSTFLIFHFLRCTLTTGSVCSGEGEPLKCCVNHYEVDEKCLECPNGWFGHNCSVLCSEGFYGRFCSNACNCSSEHE
;
A
#
# COMPACT_ATOMS: atom_id res chain seq x y z
N MET A 1 -10.24 -12.79 14.51
CA MET A 1 -9.44 -13.95 14.07
C MET A 1 -10.25 -14.75 13.07
N THR A 2 -10.07 -14.58 11.76
CA THR A 2 -10.50 -15.57 10.74
C THR A 2 -9.56 -15.41 9.54
N SER A 3 -8.35 -15.98 9.59
CA SER A 3 -8.00 -17.16 8.79
C SER A 3 -9.20 -17.78 8.05
N SER A 4 -9.16 -17.80 6.72
CA SER A 4 -10.02 -18.69 5.91
C SER A 4 -9.31 -19.00 4.60
N GLY A 5 -8.89 -20.27 4.50
CA GLY A 5 -8.10 -20.84 3.43
C GLY A 5 -8.84 -21.02 2.11
N HIS A 6 -8.01 -21.37 1.12
CA HIS A 6 -8.34 -21.63 -0.28
C HIS A 6 -9.28 -22.82 -0.49
N GLY A 7 -10.30 -22.63 -1.34
CA GLY A 7 -11.18 -23.66 -1.88
C GLY A 7 -11.68 -23.25 -3.27
N PHE A 8 -11.06 -23.82 -4.31
CA PHE A 8 -11.19 -23.49 -5.73
C PHE A 8 -12.52 -24.00 -6.31
N SER A 9 -13.38 -23.12 -6.80
CA SER A 9 -14.57 -23.45 -7.59
C SER A 9 -14.76 -22.38 -8.65
N THR A 10 -14.99 -22.78 -9.90
CA THR A 10 -14.80 -22.01 -11.15
C THR A 10 -15.54 -20.66 -11.25
N PHE A 11 -16.50 -20.36 -10.37
CA PHE A 11 -17.08 -19.02 -10.15
C PHE A 11 -16.10 -18.00 -9.56
N LEU A 12 -15.10 -18.48 -8.83
CA LEU A 12 -14.00 -17.68 -8.33
C LEU A 12 -13.15 -17.13 -9.48
N ILE A 13 -13.09 -17.74 -10.67
CA ILE A 13 -12.18 -17.26 -11.73
C ILE A 13 -12.60 -15.88 -12.26
N PHE A 14 -13.90 -15.62 -12.42
CA PHE A 14 -14.42 -14.32 -12.87
C PHE A 14 -14.36 -13.23 -11.78
N HIS A 15 -14.51 -13.60 -10.51
CA HIS A 15 -14.35 -12.67 -9.37
C HIS A 15 -12.87 -12.47 -8.99
N PHE A 16 -12.04 -13.49 -9.20
CA PHE A 16 -10.58 -13.42 -9.13
C PHE A 16 -10.04 -12.54 -10.23
N LEU A 17 -10.58 -12.56 -11.46
CA LEU A 17 -10.09 -11.64 -12.50
C LEU A 17 -10.26 -10.16 -12.09
N ARG A 18 -11.23 -9.84 -11.23
CA ARG A 18 -11.36 -8.50 -10.63
C ARG A 18 -10.41 -8.26 -9.45
N CYS A 19 -10.07 -9.29 -8.66
CA CYS A 19 -9.10 -9.21 -7.55
C CYS A 19 -7.63 -9.39 -7.98
N THR A 20 -7.34 -10.00 -9.12
CA THR A 20 -5.99 -10.10 -9.70
C THR A 20 -5.64 -8.86 -10.50
N LEU A 21 -6.64 -8.06 -10.90
CA LEU A 21 -6.45 -6.72 -11.47
C LEU A 21 -6.24 -5.63 -10.41
N THR A 22 -6.59 -5.86 -9.14
CA THR A 22 -6.19 -4.95 -8.06
C THR A 22 -4.70 -5.14 -7.79
N THR A 23 -3.86 -4.42 -8.54
CA THR A 23 -2.50 -4.11 -8.09
C THR A 23 -2.61 -3.64 -6.65
N GLY A 24 -1.84 -4.20 -5.70
CA GLY A 24 -1.95 -3.92 -4.25
C GLY A 24 -1.74 -2.46 -3.81
N SER A 25 -1.73 -1.52 -4.77
CA SER A 25 -1.69 -0.07 -4.65
C SER A 25 -3.06 0.61 -4.80
N VAL A 26 -4.13 -0.09 -5.18
CA VAL A 26 -5.49 0.48 -5.36
C VAL A 26 -6.49 -0.21 -4.42
N CYS A 27 -7.29 0.60 -3.72
CA CYS A 27 -8.25 0.16 -2.71
C CYS A 27 -9.67 0.40 -3.23
N SER A 28 -10.40 -0.68 -3.53
CA SER A 28 -11.81 -0.61 -3.98
C SER A 28 -12.74 -0.76 -2.78
N GLY A 29 -13.24 0.36 -2.26
CA GLY A 29 -14.46 0.35 -1.44
C GLY A 29 -15.67 0.18 -2.35
N GLU A 30 -16.63 -0.66 -1.98
CA GLU A 30 -17.83 -0.89 -2.80
C GLU A 30 -18.58 0.43 -3.02
N GLY A 31 -18.54 0.98 -4.25
CA GLY A 31 -19.19 2.25 -4.63
C GLY A 31 -18.32 3.51 -4.63
N GLU A 32 -17.02 3.42 -4.36
CA GLU A 32 -16.08 4.55 -4.33
C GLU A 32 -15.25 4.64 -5.63
N PRO A 33 -14.82 5.85 -6.07
CA PRO A 33 -13.86 5.99 -7.16
C PRO A 33 -12.55 5.26 -6.81
N LEU A 34 -11.87 4.70 -7.82
CA LEU A 34 -10.59 4.01 -7.66
C LEU A 34 -9.60 4.94 -6.94
N LYS A 35 -9.26 4.61 -5.69
CA LYS A 35 -8.41 5.44 -4.85
C LYS A 35 -7.17 4.66 -4.44
N CYS A 36 -6.03 5.34 -4.39
CA CYS A 36 -4.78 4.71 -3.98
C CYS A 36 -4.86 4.25 -2.53
N CYS A 37 -4.26 3.10 -2.25
CA CYS A 37 -4.12 2.62 -0.89
C CYS A 37 -3.16 3.51 -0.09
N VAL A 38 -3.21 3.37 1.24
CA VAL A 38 -2.25 4.06 2.12
C VAL A 38 -0.82 3.68 1.72
N ASN A 39 0.11 4.63 1.88
CA ASN A 39 1.50 4.55 1.43
C ASN A 39 1.66 4.65 -0.10
N HIS A 40 0.64 5.13 -0.81
CA HIS A 40 0.70 5.43 -2.23
C HIS A 40 0.09 6.82 -2.54
N TYR A 41 0.50 7.40 -3.66
CA TYR A 41 -0.02 8.66 -4.20
C TYR A 41 -0.36 8.53 -5.69
N GLU A 42 -1.25 9.40 -6.16
CA GLU A 42 -1.78 9.40 -7.52
C GLU A 42 -0.89 10.27 -8.43
N VAL A 43 -0.43 9.69 -9.54
CA VAL A 43 0.29 10.37 -10.62
C VAL A 43 -0.17 9.78 -11.94
N ASP A 44 -0.68 10.62 -12.86
CA ASP A 44 -1.10 10.21 -14.21
C ASP A 44 -1.98 8.93 -14.21
N GLU A 45 -3.04 8.92 -13.39
CA GLU A 45 -3.99 7.80 -13.25
C GLU A 45 -3.36 6.49 -12.69
N LYS A 46 -2.18 6.58 -12.08
CA LYS A 46 -1.47 5.46 -11.46
C LYS A 46 -1.18 5.73 -9.99
N CYS A 47 -1.18 4.67 -9.19
CA CYS A 47 -0.78 4.70 -7.79
C CYS A 47 0.69 4.30 -7.65
N LEU A 48 1.53 5.24 -7.22
CA LEU A 48 2.96 5.05 -6.96
C LEU A 48 3.22 4.94 -5.46
N GLU A 49 4.22 4.15 -5.06
CA GLU A 49 4.61 4.04 -3.66
C GLU A 49 5.22 5.36 -3.16
N CYS A 50 4.92 5.72 -1.92
CA CYS A 50 5.45 6.94 -1.32
C CYS A 50 6.98 6.96 -1.27
N PRO A 51 7.59 8.16 -1.40
CA PRO A 51 9.02 8.32 -1.20
C PRO A 51 9.42 7.97 0.24
N ASN A 52 10.69 7.61 0.43
CA ASN A 52 11.22 7.29 1.75
C ASN A 52 11.02 8.46 2.71
N GLY A 53 10.53 8.15 3.91
CA GLY A 53 10.24 9.15 4.94
C GLY A 53 8.84 9.76 4.83
N TRP A 54 7.99 9.30 3.90
CA TRP A 54 6.59 9.72 3.79
C TRP A 54 5.66 8.52 3.72
N PHE A 55 4.46 8.66 4.30
CA PHE A 55 3.41 7.65 4.30
C PHE A 55 2.03 8.30 4.38
N GLY A 56 0.98 7.47 4.56
CA GLY A 56 -0.40 7.95 4.60
C GLY A 56 -1.05 7.93 3.22
N HIS A 57 -2.26 8.49 3.14
CA HIS A 57 -2.95 8.63 1.87
C HIS A 57 -2.34 9.79 1.07
N ASN A 58 -1.95 9.56 -0.18
CA ASN A 58 -1.24 10.54 -1.01
C ASN A 58 0.06 11.07 -0.37
N CYS A 59 0.74 10.24 0.44
CA CYS A 59 1.99 10.60 1.12
C CYS A 59 1.91 11.89 1.95
N SER A 60 0.75 12.13 2.58
CA SER A 60 0.47 13.36 3.34
C SER A 60 1.16 13.42 4.71
N VAL A 61 1.76 12.33 5.18
CA VAL A 61 2.34 12.23 6.52
C VAL A 61 3.84 11.98 6.42
N LEU A 62 4.63 12.80 7.10
CA LEU A 62 6.07 12.56 7.31
C LEU A 62 6.27 11.46 8.35
N CYS A 63 7.25 10.60 8.10
CA CYS A 63 7.75 9.70 9.12
C CYS A 63 8.46 10.49 10.23
N SER A 64 8.34 9.97 11.46
CA SER A 64 9.15 10.45 12.57
C SER A 64 10.64 10.32 12.27
N GLU A 65 11.45 11.18 12.88
CA GLU A 65 12.89 11.11 12.76
C GLU A 65 13.41 9.70 13.11
N GLY A 66 14.30 9.19 12.26
CA GLY A 66 14.83 7.85 12.41
C GLY A 66 13.92 6.73 11.88
N PHE A 67 12.85 7.02 11.13
CA PHE A 67 12.00 6.00 10.50
C PHE A 67 11.74 6.24 9.01
N TYR A 68 11.58 5.16 8.25
CA TYR A 68 11.36 5.17 6.80
C TYR A 68 10.65 3.91 6.29
N GLY A 69 10.43 3.87 4.97
CA GLY A 69 9.78 2.78 4.25
C GLY A 69 8.29 2.67 4.55
N ARG A 70 7.70 1.52 4.20
CA ARG A 70 6.24 1.34 4.23
C ARG A 70 5.68 1.54 5.64
N PHE A 71 4.73 2.47 5.77
CA PHE A 71 4.14 2.86 7.06
C PHE A 71 5.18 3.25 8.12
N CYS A 72 6.36 3.75 7.71
CA CYS A 72 7.47 4.06 8.61
C CYS A 72 7.94 2.86 9.46
N SER A 73 7.78 1.63 8.96
CA SER A 73 8.10 0.41 9.73
C SER A 73 9.60 0.12 9.82
N ASN A 74 10.45 0.81 9.05
CA ASN A 74 11.90 0.61 9.08
C ASN A 74 12.55 1.72 9.90
N ALA A 75 13.37 1.35 10.87
CA ALA A 75 14.19 2.30 11.60
C ALA A 75 15.48 2.61 10.81
N CYS A 76 15.84 3.87 10.69
CA CYS A 76 17.15 4.29 10.21
C CYS A 76 18.20 3.74 11.18
N ASN A 77 19.04 2.82 10.70
CA ASN A 77 20.26 2.45 11.39
C ASN A 77 21.36 3.45 10.98
N CYS A 78 21.18 4.71 11.37
CA CYS A 78 22.25 5.67 11.34
C CYS A 78 23.16 5.33 12.51
N SER A 79 24.12 4.43 12.30
CA SER A 79 25.28 4.36 13.19
C SER A 79 25.87 5.77 13.27
N SER A 80 26.15 6.23 14.48
CA SER A 80 26.67 7.56 14.86
C SER A 80 28.06 7.87 14.30
N GLU A 81 28.38 7.41 13.10
CA GLU A 81 29.69 7.46 12.45
C GLU A 81 29.68 8.41 11.23
N HIS A 82 28.62 9.19 11.03
CA HIS A 82 28.60 10.32 10.08
C HIS A 82 27.85 11.50 10.74
N GLU A 83 28.55 12.16 11.67
CA GLU A 83 28.32 13.58 12.04
C GLU A 83 29.10 14.49 11.08
#